data_AF-A0A9D9GM89-F1
#
_entry.id   AF-A0A9D9GM89-F1
#
_cell.length_a   1.000
_cell.length_b   1.000
_cell.length_c   1.000
_cell.angle_alpha   90.00
_cell.angle_beta   90.00
_cell.angle_gamma   90.00
#
_symmetry.space_group_name_H-M   'P 1'
#
loop_
_entity.id
_entity.type
_entity.pdbx_description
1 polymer ?
#
loop_
_entity_poly.entity_id
_entity_poly.type
_entity_poly.pdbx_seq_one_letter_code
_entity_poly.pdbx_strand_id
1 'polypeptide(L)'
;MLYEKKTSALENFLNDLREQFEREVSEDELNIVCEYLDITKPRNNALLGKIEKKYRNDFFVSEYHVNKIVEKEIIRKNNTELAERFIIAIYTLYGCRCYDLLQSFMSKKNLEENPEEYTSRIVKPISDNLGIDSDVVFYSMRMNCSFEHVYNEKIFPKRASKSVLRETYSLMDSACFYRCVVSKAVLLCYLLEQENENLSENGKWAVDAAVKLWEENNVACQKNASDKDEKKYSLAMLAYMTCALGEAAPYSRSAREYFNQVYPKVTKEAVEAAIKASDPFVKFFKYIESNGKNINEAESSTIKVLSSFVDLFKSDKANVCLVTPEYISSIVCNTERKREYINIEELPDRDEWMERLAKTYPEQYKSAISLLGDELKLVKYMSEILQRVDPDSANIVEDLRDTSRRKLADVVRRSFSKSIKGNPYCREVAKYILGEATLDDVRPLIDGSWNMEVDGICDYYSAFGIDEYLARAVTITSLCSYGYRSERHWYINKMTGMDIYAYKETFDILRSCGLSFLETVNVTCDSIYHDNDIIKVTELLSSYLEEIAAIDFS
;
A
#
# COMPACT_ATOMS: atom_id res chain seq x y z
N MET A 1 7.26 -39.24 -38.76
CA MET A 1 6.02 -38.47 -38.52
C MET A 1 5.93 -37.74 -37.17
N LEU A 2 6.66 -38.11 -36.11
CA LEU A 2 6.68 -37.34 -34.85
C LEU A 2 7.67 -36.15 -34.85
N TYR A 3 8.64 -36.13 -35.77
CA TYR A 3 9.63 -35.06 -35.89
C TYR A 3 9.10 -33.84 -36.67
N GLU A 4 8.32 -34.03 -37.74
CA GLU A 4 7.80 -32.93 -38.58
C GLU A 4 6.75 -32.06 -37.89
N LYS A 5 6.00 -32.60 -36.91
CA LYS A 5 4.99 -31.84 -36.16
C LYS A 5 5.57 -30.91 -35.08
N LYS A 6 6.80 -31.16 -34.60
CA LYS A 6 7.44 -30.30 -33.59
C LYS A 6 8.05 -29.04 -34.19
N THR A 7 8.58 -29.13 -35.42
CA THR A 7 9.21 -28.01 -36.13
C THR A 7 8.20 -26.90 -36.41
N SER A 8 6.98 -27.24 -36.86
CA SER A 8 5.97 -26.22 -37.16
C SER A 8 5.45 -25.49 -35.92
N ALA A 9 5.46 -26.11 -34.74
CA ALA A 9 4.96 -25.49 -33.51
C ALA A 9 5.95 -24.46 -32.95
N LEU A 10 7.25 -24.78 -32.96
CA LEU A 10 8.30 -23.85 -32.55
C LEU A 10 8.43 -22.70 -33.55
N GLU A 11 8.37 -22.96 -34.85
CA GLU A 11 8.36 -21.91 -35.88
C GLU A 11 7.18 -20.96 -35.71
N ASN A 12 5.97 -21.49 -35.46
CA ASN A 12 4.79 -20.66 -35.19
C ASN A 12 4.98 -19.81 -33.92
N PHE A 13 5.51 -20.37 -32.84
CA PHE A 13 5.82 -19.62 -31.62
C PHE A 13 6.80 -18.46 -31.87
N LEU A 14 7.87 -18.72 -32.63
CA LEU A 14 8.88 -17.69 -32.95
C LEU A 14 8.30 -16.60 -33.85
N ASN A 15 7.43 -16.96 -34.81
CA ASN A 15 6.73 -15.99 -35.66
C ASN A 15 5.74 -15.15 -34.86
N ASP A 16 4.93 -15.77 -34.00
CA ASP A 16 3.97 -15.08 -33.13
C ASP A 16 4.69 -14.08 -32.21
N LEU A 17 5.84 -14.46 -31.63
CA LEU A 17 6.67 -13.54 -30.83
C LEU A 17 7.26 -12.41 -31.68
N ARG A 18 7.79 -12.73 -32.87
CA ARG A 18 8.34 -11.72 -33.78
C ARG A 18 7.30 -10.64 -34.10
N GLU A 19 6.06 -11.03 -34.39
CA GLU A 19 4.96 -10.09 -34.66
C GLU A 19 4.66 -9.17 -33.46
N GLN A 20 4.81 -9.66 -32.22
CA GLN A 20 4.60 -8.83 -31.04
C GLN A 20 5.74 -7.83 -30.79
N PHE A 21 6.97 -8.15 -31.22
CA PHE A 21 8.16 -7.36 -30.89
C PHE A 21 8.72 -6.54 -32.07
N GLU A 22 8.33 -6.81 -33.32
CA GLU A 22 8.87 -6.19 -34.55
C GLU A 22 8.75 -4.66 -34.60
N ARG A 23 7.81 -4.08 -33.86
CA ARG A 23 7.63 -2.63 -33.81
C ARG A 23 8.66 -1.92 -32.94
N GLU A 24 9.20 -2.64 -31.95
CA GLU A 24 10.06 -2.07 -30.93
C GLU A 24 11.50 -2.55 -31.11
N VAL A 25 11.69 -3.84 -31.38
CA VAL A 25 12.98 -4.54 -31.43
C VAL A 25 13.47 -4.59 -32.86
N SER A 26 14.74 -4.21 -33.07
CA SER A 26 15.31 -4.27 -34.41
C SER A 26 15.31 -5.70 -34.93
N GLU A 27 15.23 -5.85 -36.25
CA GLU A 27 15.18 -7.16 -36.88
C GLU A 27 16.41 -8.02 -36.51
N ASP A 28 17.59 -7.41 -36.38
CA ASP A 28 18.82 -8.09 -35.95
C ASP A 28 18.73 -8.63 -34.51
N GLU A 29 18.23 -7.82 -33.58
CA GLU A 29 18.00 -8.24 -32.19
C GLU A 29 16.92 -9.34 -32.11
N LEU A 30 15.86 -9.26 -32.93
CA LEU A 30 14.83 -10.31 -33.01
C LEU A 30 15.36 -11.60 -33.60
N ASN A 31 16.23 -11.53 -34.61
CA ASN A 31 16.90 -12.70 -35.16
C ASN A 31 17.73 -13.40 -34.07
N ILE A 32 18.48 -12.64 -33.27
CA ILE A 32 19.27 -13.13 -32.14
C ILE A 32 18.36 -13.80 -31.09
N VAL A 33 17.26 -13.15 -30.70
CA VAL A 33 16.31 -13.69 -29.72
C VAL A 33 15.64 -14.96 -30.24
N CYS A 34 15.18 -14.98 -31.49
CA CYS A 34 14.55 -16.15 -32.08
C CYS A 34 15.54 -17.32 -32.20
N GLU A 35 16.79 -17.05 -32.59
CA GLU A 35 17.84 -18.07 -32.62
C GLU A 35 18.15 -18.62 -31.22
N TYR A 36 18.16 -17.75 -30.20
CA TYR A 36 18.36 -18.18 -28.81
C TYR A 36 17.22 -19.06 -28.30
N LEU A 37 15.97 -18.68 -28.59
CA LEU A 37 14.77 -19.42 -28.17
C LEU A 37 14.57 -20.74 -28.92
N ASP A 38 15.29 -20.97 -30.02
CA ASP A 38 15.25 -22.23 -30.75
C ASP A 38 15.92 -23.36 -29.94
N ILE A 39 15.09 -24.12 -29.22
CA ILE A 39 15.53 -25.26 -28.41
C ILE A 39 16.01 -26.46 -29.22
N THR A 40 15.86 -26.44 -30.56
CA THR A 40 16.49 -27.46 -31.41
C THR A 40 17.99 -27.24 -31.55
N LYS A 41 18.46 -26.04 -31.18
CA LYS A 41 19.88 -25.66 -31.13
C LYS A 41 20.42 -25.70 -29.68
N PRO A 42 21.74 -25.96 -29.52
CA PRO A 42 22.39 -25.85 -28.22
C PRO A 42 22.20 -24.46 -27.60
N ARG A 43 22.01 -24.40 -26.28
CA ARG A 43 21.88 -23.13 -25.55
C ARG A 43 23.16 -22.33 -25.72
N ASN A 44 23.04 -21.09 -26.20
CA ASN A 44 24.17 -20.18 -26.40
C ASN A 44 23.89 -18.81 -25.77
N ASN A 45 24.12 -18.69 -24.46
CA ASN A 45 23.89 -17.43 -23.73
C ASN A 45 24.76 -16.28 -24.25
N ALA A 46 25.94 -16.57 -24.82
CA ALA A 46 26.81 -15.55 -25.41
C ALA A 46 26.18 -14.86 -26.63
N LEU A 47 25.18 -15.49 -27.28
CA LEU A 47 24.43 -14.90 -28.37
C LEU A 47 23.69 -13.63 -27.93
N LEU A 48 23.12 -13.65 -26.72
CA LEU A 48 22.40 -12.51 -26.14
C LEU A 48 23.33 -11.33 -25.83
N GLY A 49 24.63 -11.58 -25.62
CA GLY A 49 25.63 -10.52 -25.43
C GLY A 49 25.85 -9.63 -26.66
N LYS A 50 25.30 -9.99 -27.82
CA LYS A 50 25.29 -9.16 -29.04
C LYS A 50 24.17 -8.13 -29.06
N ILE A 51 23.19 -8.24 -28.17
CA ILE A 51 22.11 -7.26 -28.03
C ILE A 51 22.69 -6.07 -27.28
N GLU A 52 22.75 -4.92 -27.94
CA GLU A 52 23.08 -3.68 -27.28
C GLU A 52 21.94 -3.33 -26.31
N LYS A 53 22.25 -3.20 -25.02
CA LYS A 53 21.25 -2.96 -23.99
C LYS A 53 20.59 -1.60 -24.23
N LYS A 54 19.44 -1.59 -24.91
CA LYS A 54 18.61 -0.41 -25.09
C LYS A 54 17.54 -0.39 -24.02
N TYR A 55 17.58 0.62 -23.17
CA TYR A 55 16.49 0.95 -22.26
C TYR A 55 15.28 1.37 -23.08
N ARG A 56 14.43 0.40 -23.38
CA ARG A 56 13.20 0.61 -24.14
C ARG A 56 12.19 1.26 -23.19
N ASN A 57 12.12 2.59 -23.26
CA ASN A 57 11.23 3.40 -22.44
C ASN A 57 9.77 3.26 -22.88
N ASP A 58 9.56 2.91 -24.14
CA ASP A 58 8.27 2.83 -24.80
C ASP A 58 7.83 1.36 -24.85
N PHE A 59 6.79 1.04 -24.08
CA PHE A 59 6.31 -0.32 -23.92
C PHE A 59 4.99 -0.47 -24.70
N PHE A 60 5.10 -0.79 -26.00
CA PHE A 60 3.93 -1.06 -26.86
C PHE A 60 3.70 -2.56 -27.12
N VAL A 61 4.45 -3.43 -26.44
CA VAL A 61 4.25 -4.88 -26.52
C VAL A 61 2.99 -5.27 -25.77
N SER A 62 2.10 -6.03 -26.42
CA SER A 62 0.89 -6.52 -25.77
C SER A 62 1.22 -7.63 -24.77
N GLU A 63 1.24 -7.29 -23.48
CA GLU A 63 1.38 -8.26 -22.38
C GLU A 63 0.39 -9.41 -22.54
N TYR A 64 -0.86 -9.09 -22.89
CA TYR A 64 -1.93 -10.08 -23.08
C TYR A 64 -1.59 -11.12 -24.16
N HIS A 65 -1.09 -10.67 -25.33
CA HIS A 65 -0.75 -11.59 -26.41
C HIS A 65 0.50 -12.41 -26.09
N VAL A 66 1.54 -11.78 -25.54
CA VAL A 66 2.76 -12.49 -25.12
C VAL A 66 2.43 -13.56 -24.08
N ASN A 67 1.66 -13.21 -23.04
CA ASN A 67 1.24 -14.15 -22.00
C ASN A 67 0.41 -15.32 -22.58
N LYS A 68 -0.50 -15.05 -23.53
CA LYS A 68 -1.23 -16.13 -24.24
C LYS A 68 -0.33 -17.07 -25.02
N ILE A 69 0.67 -16.54 -25.73
CA ILE A 69 1.64 -17.33 -26.49
C ILE A 69 2.45 -18.21 -25.51
N VAL A 70 2.96 -17.62 -24.44
CA VAL A 70 3.71 -18.30 -23.38
C VAL A 70 2.89 -19.40 -22.71
N GLU A 71 1.63 -19.12 -22.34
CA GLU A 71 0.74 -20.13 -21.76
C GLU A 71 0.54 -21.33 -22.68
N LYS A 72 0.28 -21.07 -23.96
CA LYS A 72 0.00 -22.09 -24.97
C LYS A 72 1.23 -22.95 -25.27
N GLU A 73 2.40 -22.33 -25.44
CA GLU A 73 3.58 -22.98 -26.01
C GLU A 73 4.60 -23.42 -24.96
N ILE A 74 4.66 -22.76 -23.81
CA ILE A 74 5.64 -23.04 -22.75
C ILE A 74 4.95 -23.74 -21.57
N ILE A 75 3.96 -23.10 -20.96
CA ILE A 75 3.35 -23.57 -19.70
C ILE A 75 2.54 -24.85 -19.91
N ARG A 76 1.56 -24.85 -20.83
CA ARG A 76 0.71 -26.03 -21.11
C ARG A 76 1.49 -27.22 -21.65
N LYS A 77 2.65 -26.97 -22.27
CA LYS A 77 3.54 -28.01 -22.80
C LYS A 77 4.64 -28.42 -21.82
N ASN A 78 4.69 -27.80 -20.64
CA ASN A 78 5.68 -28.05 -19.58
C ASN A 78 7.13 -28.00 -20.09
N ASN A 79 7.46 -27.01 -20.92
CA ASN A 79 8.76 -26.91 -21.58
C ASN A 79 9.73 -26.05 -20.75
N THR A 80 10.48 -26.69 -19.85
CA THR A 80 11.38 -26.00 -18.90
C THR A 80 12.57 -25.32 -19.57
N GLU A 81 13.17 -25.94 -20.60
CA GLU A 81 14.28 -25.33 -21.35
C GLU A 81 13.84 -24.05 -22.06
N LEU A 82 12.68 -24.09 -22.74
CA LEU A 82 12.14 -22.90 -23.41
C LEU A 82 11.71 -21.83 -22.42
N ALA A 83 11.20 -22.21 -21.23
CA ALA A 83 10.86 -21.28 -20.16
C ALA A 83 12.08 -20.49 -19.69
N GLU A 84 13.19 -21.17 -19.36
CA GLU A 84 14.42 -20.50 -18.90
C GLU A 84 14.99 -19.58 -19.98
N ARG A 85 15.07 -20.06 -21.23
CA ARG A 85 15.55 -19.22 -22.34
C ARG A 85 14.64 -18.01 -22.57
N PHE A 86 13.32 -18.17 -22.46
CA PHE A 86 12.40 -17.05 -22.57
C PHE A 86 12.64 -16.01 -21.48
N ILE A 87 12.74 -16.42 -20.22
CA ILE A 87 13.01 -15.52 -19.09
C ILE A 87 14.30 -14.72 -19.29
N ILE A 88 15.40 -15.40 -19.66
CA ILE A 88 16.69 -14.76 -19.90
C ILE A 88 16.60 -13.78 -21.09
N ALA A 89 15.99 -14.19 -22.20
CA ALA A 89 15.85 -13.34 -23.39
C ALA A 89 15.04 -12.07 -23.12
N ILE A 90 13.90 -12.19 -22.44
CA ILE A 90 13.09 -11.02 -22.09
C ILE A 90 13.83 -10.11 -21.10
N TYR A 91 14.54 -10.66 -20.12
CA TYR A 91 15.39 -9.85 -19.24
C TYR A 91 16.51 -9.13 -20.01
N THR A 92 17.15 -9.77 -20.99
CA THR A 92 18.15 -9.10 -21.84
C THR A 92 17.55 -7.94 -22.63
N LEU A 93 16.34 -8.12 -23.17
CA LEU A 93 15.66 -7.09 -23.96
C LEU A 93 15.14 -5.92 -23.13
N TYR A 94 14.63 -6.18 -21.92
CA TYR A 94 13.84 -5.21 -21.14
C TYR A 94 14.41 -4.91 -19.74
N GLY A 95 15.49 -5.57 -19.34
CA GLY A 95 16.04 -5.48 -17.98
C GLY A 95 15.00 -5.83 -16.92
N CYS A 96 15.02 -5.11 -15.80
CA CYS A 96 14.11 -5.34 -14.69
C CYS A 96 12.63 -5.04 -15.01
N ARG A 97 12.31 -4.44 -16.17
CA ARG A 97 10.92 -4.24 -16.64
C ARG A 97 10.31 -5.48 -17.29
N CYS A 98 11.08 -6.55 -17.48
CA CYS A 98 10.56 -7.79 -18.06
C CYS A 98 9.40 -8.41 -17.27
N TYR A 99 9.22 -8.03 -16.01
CA TYR A 99 8.22 -8.57 -15.10
C TYR A 99 6.80 -8.68 -15.69
N ASP A 100 6.33 -7.64 -16.40
CA ASP A 100 4.97 -7.64 -16.96
C ASP A 100 4.77 -8.72 -18.04
N LEU A 101 5.85 -9.12 -18.71
CA LEU A 101 5.89 -10.20 -19.71
C LEU A 101 6.13 -11.58 -19.08
N LEU A 102 6.37 -11.65 -17.77
CA LEU A 102 6.61 -12.89 -17.04
C LEU A 102 5.42 -13.32 -16.17
N GLN A 103 4.29 -12.61 -16.25
CA GLN A 103 3.10 -12.89 -15.43
C GLN A 103 2.52 -14.30 -15.63
N SER A 104 2.64 -14.87 -16.84
CA SER A 104 2.23 -16.26 -17.10
C SER A 104 3.08 -17.32 -16.40
N PHE A 105 4.29 -16.97 -15.96
CA PHE A 105 5.12 -17.87 -15.16
C PHE A 105 4.78 -17.77 -13.67
N MET A 106 4.44 -16.57 -13.18
CA MET A 106 4.07 -16.29 -11.80
C MET A 106 3.13 -15.08 -11.72
N SER A 107 1.99 -15.21 -11.03
CA SER A 107 1.08 -14.07 -10.81
C SER A 107 1.67 -13.04 -9.82
N LYS A 108 1.28 -11.77 -9.91
CA LYS A 108 1.66 -10.72 -8.94
C LYS A 108 1.49 -11.14 -7.47
N LYS A 109 0.42 -11.87 -7.17
CA LYS A 109 0.10 -12.37 -5.84
C LYS A 109 1.09 -13.43 -5.34
N ASN A 110 1.65 -14.26 -6.23
CA ASN A 110 2.61 -15.30 -5.85
C ASN A 110 4.01 -14.74 -5.54
N LEU A 111 4.36 -13.55 -6.04
CA LEU A 111 5.63 -12.90 -5.63
C LEU A 111 5.62 -12.50 -4.16
N GLU A 112 4.44 -12.12 -3.67
CA GLU A 112 4.17 -11.63 -2.32
C GLU A 112 4.02 -12.81 -1.35
N GLU A 113 3.31 -13.86 -1.77
CA GLU A 113 2.99 -15.02 -0.94
C GLU A 113 3.99 -16.18 -1.06
N ASN A 114 4.79 -16.27 -2.13
CA ASN A 114 5.72 -17.39 -2.38
C ASN A 114 7.07 -16.94 -3.00
N PRO A 115 7.93 -16.23 -2.23
CA PRO A 115 9.19 -15.69 -2.73
C PRO A 115 10.20 -16.77 -3.19
N GLU A 116 10.18 -17.96 -2.61
CA GLU A 116 11.09 -19.05 -2.97
C GLU A 116 10.82 -19.59 -4.39
N GLU A 117 9.55 -19.72 -4.76
CA GLU A 117 9.16 -20.15 -6.10
C GLU A 117 9.52 -19.08 -7.14
N TYR A 118 9.36 -17.81 -6.81
CA TYR A 118 9.78 -16.71 -7.68
C TYR A 118 11.30 -16.71 -7.88
N THR A 119 12.06 -16.88 -6.79
CA THR A 119 13.52 -16.91 -6.85
C THR A 119 14.02 -18.09 -7.68
N SER A 120 13.45 -19.29 -7.48
CA SER A 120 13.88 -20.49 -8.22
C SER A 120 13.50 -20.45 -9.71
N ARG A 121 12.30 -19.95 -10.06
CA ARG A 121 11.82 -19.97 -11.45
C ARG A 121 12.28 -18.79 -12.29
N ILE A 122 12.37 -17.59 -11.72
CA ILE A 122 12.63 -16.35 -12.48
C ILE A 122 14.02 -15.80 -12.21
N VAL A 123 14.35 -15.60 -10.93
CA VAL A 123 15.60 -14.93 -10.52
C VAL A 123 16.82 -15.78 -10.82
N LYS A 124 16.76 -17.07 -10.49
CA LYS A 124 17.89 -17.99 -10.64
C LYS A 124 18.38 -18.12 -12.09
N PRO A 125 17.52 -18.32 -13.12
CA PRO A 125 17.97 -18.33 -14.51
C PRO A 125 18.70 -17.05 -14.93
N ILE A 126 18.23 -15.88 -14.47
CA ILE A 126 18.84 -14.58 -14.79
C ILE A 126 20.18 -14.44 -14.05
N SER A 127 20.23 -14.76 -12.76
CA SER A 127 21.43 -14.74 -11.92
C SER A 127 22.51 -15.66 -12.47
N ASP A 128 22.18 -16.91 -12.77
CA ASP A 128 23.09 -17.90 -13.34
C ASP A 128 23.63 -17.44 -14.71
N ASN A 129 22.80 -16.75 -15.52
CA ASN A 129 23.21 -16.20 -16.82
C ASN A 129 24.15 -14.98 -16.70
N LEU A 130 23.88 -14.09 -15.74
CA LEU A 130 24.67 -12.87 -15.54
C LEU A 130 25.93 -13.11 -14.70
N GLY A 131 26.01 -14.21 -13.97
CA GLY A 131 27.10 -14.49 -13.03
C GLY A 131 27.10 -13.55 -11.82
N ILE A 132 25.92 -13.09 -11.40
CA ILE A 132 25.74 -12.18 -10.25
C ILE A 132 24.85 -12.84 -9.19
N ASP A 133 24.91 -12.33 -7.97
CA ASP A 133 24.11 -12.82 -6.84
C ASP A 133 22.60 -12.80 -7.15
N SER A 134 21.89 -13.86 -6.79
CA SER A 134 20.43 -13.96 -6.98
C SER A 134 19.68 -12.87 -6.23
N ASP A 135 20.18 -12.46 -5.07
CA ASP A 135 19.57 -11.38 -4.28
C ASP A 135 19.64 -10.05 -5.05
N VAL A 136 20.74 -9.79 -5.76
CA VAL A 136 20.90 -8.58 -6.59
C VAL A 136 19.84 -8.55 -7.71
N VAL A 137 19.60 -9.68 -8.38
CA VAL A 137 18.55 -9.79 -9.40
C VAL A 137 17.16 -9.66 -8.77
N PHE A 138 16.93 -10.34 -7.65
CA PHE A 138 15.65 -10.30 -6.93
C PHE A 138 15.28 -8.87 -6.54
N TYR A 139 16.17 -8.16 -5.84
CA TYR A 139 15.91 -6.80 -5.37
C TYR A 139 15.80 -5.81 -6.53
N SER A 140 16.65 -5.92 -7.56
CA SER A 140 16.58 -5.02 -8.72
C SER A 140 15.25 -5.20 -9.47
N MET A 141 14.79 -6.43 -9.71
CA MET A 141 13.46 -6.65 -10.29
C MET A 141 12.35 -6.08 -9.39
N ARG A 142 12.36 -6.39 -8.10
CA ARG A 142 11.32 -5.93 -7.16
C ARG A 142 11.20 -4.41 -7.09
N MET A 143 12.33 -3.70 -6.99
CA MET A 143 12.35 -2.24 -6.88
C MET A 143 11.96 -1.52 -8.19
N ASN A 144 12.13 -2.17 -9.34
CA ASN A 144 11.68 -1.62 -10.62
C ASN A 144 10.17 -1.83 -10.86
N CYS A 145 9.56 -2.87 -10.30
CA CYS A 145 8.19 -3.28 -10.63
C CYS A 145 7.09 -2.57 -9.83
N SER A 146 7.33 -2.16 -8.58
CA SER A 146 6.34 -1.42 -7.80
C SER A 146 6.97 -0.47 -6.81
N PHE A 147 6.43 0.75 -6.76
CA PHE A 147 6.74 1.73 -5.72
C PHE A 147 6.25 1.26 -4.34
N GLU A 148 5.17 0.48 -4.29
CA GLU A 148 4.58 -0.03 -3.03
C GLU A 148 5.49 -1.08 -2.36
N HIS A 149 6.28 -1.83 -3.14
CA HIS A 149 7.21 -2.82 -2.59
C HIS A 149 8.48 -2.21 -1.99
N VAL A 150 8.71 -0.90 -2.18
CA VAL A 150 9.83 -0.19 -1.53
C VAL A 150 9.65 -0.13 0.00
N TYR A 151 8.42 -0.34 0.48
CA TYR A 151 8.06 -0.20 1.89
C TYR A 151 7.66 -1.52 2.55
N ASN A 152 7.58 -2.63 1.81
CA ASN A 152 7.16 -3.90 2.38
C ASN A 152 8.33 -4.61 3.09
N GLU A 153 8.24 -4.72 4.42
CA GLU A 153 9.26 -5.34 5.28
C GLU A 153 9.58 -6.81 4.93
N LYS A 154 8.63 -7.53 4.31
CA LYS A 154 8.84 -8.92 3.85
C LYS A 154 9.74 -9.03 2.62
N ILE A 155 10.02 -7.90 1.97
CA ILE A 155 10.68 -7.82 0.65
C ILE A 155 11.93 -6.94 0.71
N PHE A 156 12.06 -6.04 1.70
CA PHE A 156 13.07 -4.97 1.70
C PHE A 156 14.43 -5.39 2.32
N PRO A 157 15.56 -4.80 1.87
CA PRO A 157 16.89 -5.37 1.98
C PRO A 157 17.58 -5.11 3.32
N LYS A 158 16.82 -5.02 4.43
CA LYS A 158 17.37 -4.96 5.81
C LYS A 158 18.36 -6.10 6.08
N ARG A 159 18.15 -7.25 5.43
CA ARG A 159 19.02 -8.44 5.53
C ARG A 159 20.05 -8.54 4.40
N ALA A 160 19.97 -7.70 3.37
CA ALA A 160 20.92 -7.75 2.28
C ALA A 160 22.27 -7.17 2.71
N SER A 161 23.34 -7.83 2.28
CA SER A 161 24.68 -7.35 2.52
C SER A 161 24.93 -6.03 1.76
N LYS A 162 25.89 -5.24 2.25
CA LYS A 162 26.25 -3.96 1.63
C LYS A 162 26.70 -4.08 0.16
N SER A 163 27.31 -5.21 -0.22
CA SER A 163 27.68 -5.47 -1.62
C SER A 163 26.44 -5.69 -2.48
N VAL A 164 25.46 -6.47 -2.00
CA VAL A 164 24.18 -6.69 -2.69
C VAL A 164 23.43 -5.38 -2.89
N LEU A 165 23.36 -4.52 -1.86
CA LEU A 165 22.73 -3.19 -1.97
C LEU A 165 23.39 -2.31 -3.03
N ARG A 166 24.72 -2.27 -3.04
CA ARG A 166 25.51 -1.50 -4.01
C ARG A 166 25.32 -2.03 -5.43
N GLU A 167 25.40 -3.34 -5.64
CA GLU A 167 25.22 -3.94 -6.97
C GLU A 167 23.79 -3.76 -7.48
N THR A 168 22.80 -3.88 -6.59
CA THR A 168 21.39 -3.58 -6.91
C THR A 168 21.25 -2.14 -7.38
N TYR A 169 21.86 -1.17 -6.70
CA TYR A 169 21.86 0.24 -7.11
C TYR A 169 22.42 0.42 -8.53
N SER A 170 23.48 -0.31 -8.88
CA SER A 170 24.08 -0.27 -10.21
C SER A 170 23.19 -0.86 -11.31
N LEU A 171 22.30 -1.79 -10.97
CA LEU A 171 21.31 -2.35 -11.91
C LEU A 171 20.00 -1.56 -11.97
N MET A 172 19.79 -0.59 -11.07
CA MET A 172 18.61 0.26 -11.08
C MET A 172 18.61 1.18 -12.31
N ASP A 173 17.72 0.87 -13.24
CA ASP A 173 17.66 1.52 -14.54
C ASP A 173 16.21 1.63 -15.08
N SER A 174 15.32 2.14 -14.23
CA SER A 174 13.90 2.32 -14.58
C SER A 174 13.70 3.49 -15.53
N ALA A 175 12.94 3.30 -16.62
CA ALA A 175 12.52 4.42 -17.49
C ALA A 175 11.53 5.38 -16.80
N CYS A 176 10.93 4.98 -15.69
CA CYS A 176 10.25 5.92 -14.81
C CYS A 176 11.32 6.60 -13.97
N PHE A 177 11.81 7.73 -14.48
CA PHE A 177 12.86 8.56 -13.87
C PHE A 177 12.64 8.75 -12.36
N TYR A 178 11.41 9.09 -11.97
CA TYR A 178 10.99 9.22 -10.58
C TYR A 178 11.27 7.96 -9.74
N ARG A 179 10.81 6.79 -10.20
CA ARG A 179 10.97 5.52 -9.46
C ARG A 179 12.43 5.13 -9.33
N CYS A 180 13.24 5.39 -10.35
CA CYS A 180 14.67 5.11 -10.35
C CYS A 180 15.38 5.92 -9.25
N VAL A 181 15.12 7.23 -9.18
CA VAL A 181 15.75 8.11 -8.18
C VAL A 181 15.33 7.76 -6.76
N VAL A 182 14.03 7.52 -6.52
CA VAL A 182 13.56 7.14 -5.17
C VAL A 182 14.17 5.82 -4.73
N SER A 183 14.11 4.78 -5.58
CA SER A 183 14.67 3.47 -5.27
C SER A 183 16.17 3.53 -4.96
N LYS A 184 16.91 4.31 -5.75
CA LYS A 184 18.33 4.58 -5.52
C LYS A 184 18.57 5.27 -4.17
N ALA A 185 17.81 6.30 -3.85
CA ALA A 185 17.93 7.00 -2.57
C ALA A 185 17.65 6.06 -1.39
N VAL A 186 16.63 5.21 -1.50
CA VAL A 186 16.30 4.23 -0.46
C VAL A 186 17.42 3.21 -0.28
N LEU A 187 17.96 2.62 -1.36
CA LEU A 187 19.11 1.70 -1.26
C LEU A 187 20.31 2.33 -0.54
N LEU A 188 20.57 3.61 -0.80
CA LEU A 188 21.63 4.36 -0.12
C LEU A 188 21.33 4.55 1.36
N CYS A 189 20.08 4.83 1.75
CA CYS A 189 19.69 4.92 3.15
C CYS A 189 19.99 3.60 3.90
N TYR A 190 19.52 2.46 3.38
CA TYR A 190 19.77 1.16 4.01
C TYR A 190 21.26 0.80 4.07
N LEU A 191 22.02 1.10 3.01
CA LEU A 191 23.45 0.82 3.00
C LEU A 191 24.18 1.67 4.05
N LEU A 192 23.88 2.98 4.08
CA LEU A 192 24.48 3.91 5.01
C LEU A 192 24.06 3.64 6.45
N GLU A 193 22.84 3.21 6.69
CA GLU A 193 22.34 2.83 8.01
C GLU A 193 23.19 1.70 8.63
N GLN A 194 23.61 0.72 7.81
CA GLN A 194 24.50 -0.38 8.21
C GLN A 194 25.95 0.02 8.48
N GLU A 195 26.35 1.28 8.22
CA GLU A 195 27.70 1.76 8.49
C GLU A 195 27.87 2.28 9.92
N ASN A 196 29.11 2.34 10.40
CA ASN A 196 29.43 2.93 11.71
C ASN A 196 30.37 4.13 11.52
N GLU A 197 31.07 4.59 12.57
CA GLU A 197 32.01 5.71 12.48
C GLU A 197 33.11 5.48 11.44
N ASN A 198 33.59 4.22 11.31
CA ASN A 198 34.55 3.82 10.29
C ASN A 198 33.83 3.24 9.07
N LEU A 199 33.71 4.03 8.01
CA LEU A 199 33.06 3.61 6.77
C LEU A 199 33.82 2.49 6.06
N SER A 200 33.09 1.44 5.66
CA SER A 200 33.57 0.45 4.69
C SER A 200 33.78 1.07 3.29
N GLU A 201 34.37 0.33 2.34
CA GLU A 201 34.46 0.78 0.94
C GLU A 201 33.07 1.02 0.31
N ASN A 202 32.09 0.16 0.63
CA ASN A 202 30.72 0.34 0.18
C ASN A 202 30.08 1.57 0.85
N GLY A 203 30.38 1.83 2.12
CA GLY A 203 29.93 3.03 2.83
C GLY A 203 30.47 4.31 2.23
N LYS A 204 31.77 4.37 1.94
CA LYS A 204 32.40 5.51 1.25
C LYS A 204 31.77 5.75 -0.11
N TRP A 205 31.57 4.68 -0.89
CA TRP A 205 30.88 4.75 -2.17
C TRP A 205 29.44 5.26 -2.03
N ALA A 206 28.70 4.83 -1.01
CA ALA A 206 27.30 5.24 -0.81
C ALA A 206 27.17 6.72 -0.43
N VAL A 207 28.12 7.25 0.34
CA VAL A 207 28.20 8.68 0.64
C VAL A 207 28.38 9.49 -0.65
N ASP A 208 29.34 9.09 -1.50
CA ASP A 208 29.58 9.76 -2.79
C ASP A 208 28.37 9.61 -3.73
N ALA A 209 27.73 8.44 -3.75
CA ALA A 209 26.55 8.17 -4.54
C ALA A 209 25.34 9.02 -4.10
N ALA A 210 25.14 9.27 -2.81
CA ALA A 210 24.07 10.13 -2.30
C ALA A 210 24.24 11.59 -2.76
N VAL A 211 25.46 12.11 -2.68
CA VAL A 211 25.83 13.44 -3.17
C VAL A 211 25.60 13.53 -4.68
N LYS A 212 26.11 12.56 -5.43
CA LYS A 212 25.96 12.51 -6.89
C LYS A 212 24.51 12.40 -7.33
N LEU A 213 23.71 11.55 -6.67
CA LEU A 213 22.29 11.40 -6.95
C LEU A 213 21.56 12.73 -6.77
N TRP A 214 21.90 13.49 -5.73
CA TRP A 214 21.38 14.84 -5.53
C TRP A 214 21.79 15.80 -6.65
N GLU A 215 23.08 15.88 -6.98
CA GLU A 215 23.63 16.78 -8.01
C GLU A 215 22.99 16.56 -9.39
N GLU A 216 22.81 15.30 -9.78
CA GLU A 216 22.26 14.93 -11.09
C GLU A 216 20.77 15.24 -11.22
N ASN A 217 20.01 15.19 -10.12
CA ASN A 217 18.54 15.17 -10.18
C ASN A 217 17.86 16.40 -9.58
N ASN A 218 18.54 17.22 -8.78
CA ASN A 218 17.91 18.35 -8.09
C ASN A 218 17.32 19.39 -9.06
N VAL A 219 17.98 19.66 -10.19
CA VAL A 219 17.53 20.66 -11.16
C VAL A 219 16.26 20.18 -11.87
N ALA A 220 16.20 18.90 -12.21
CA ALA A 220 15.01 18.29 -12.83
C ALA A 220 13.81 18.35 -11.87
N CYS A 221 14.03 18.06 -10.58
CA CYS A 221 13.00 18.16 -9.55
C CYS A 221 12.53 19.60 -9.30
N GLN A 222 13.36 20.61 -9.58
CA GLN A 222 13.00 22.02 -9.41
C GLN A 222 12.29 22.62 -10.64
N LYS A 223 12.45 22.03 -11.84
CA LYS A 223 11.89 22.55 -13.10
C LYS A 223 10.49 22.01 -13.46
N ASN A 224 10.12 20.81 -13.00
CA ASN A 224 8.89 20.11 -13.41
C ASN A 224 7.63 20.53 -12.62
N ALA A 225 7.38 21.84 -12.48
CA ALA A 225 6.35 22.38 -11.58
C ALA A 225 5.14 23.00 -12.31
N SER A 226 4.89 22.67 -13.58
CA SER A 226 3.73 23.18 -14.33
C SER A 226 2.45 22.36 -14.08
N ASP A 227 2.56 21.06 -13.86
CA ASP A 227 1.42 20.17 -13.62
C ASP A 227 1.37 19.63 -12.17
N LYS A 228 0.16 19.38 -11.66
CA LYS A 228 -0.13 19.01 -10.27
C LYS A 228 0.49 17.66 -9.90
N ASP A 229 0.48 16.70 -10.82
CA ASP A 229 1.03 15.36 -10.60
C ASP A 229 2.57 15.35 -10.70
N GLU A 230 3.15 16.12 -11.64
CA GLU A 230 4.61 16.27 -11.77
C GLU A 230 5.23 16.91 -10.52
N LYS A 231 4.52 17.85 -9.90
CA LYS A 231 4.92 18.48 -8.64
C LYS A 231 4.97 17.48 -7.48
N LYS A 232 4.00 16.55 -7.40
CA LYS A 232 3.95 15.51 -6.37
C LYS A 232 5.16 14.56 -6.49
N TYR A 233 5.46 14.11 -7.70
CA TYR A 233 6.62 13.24 -7.95
C TYR A 233 7.95 13.94 -7.68
N SER A 234 8.10 15.19 -8.10
CA SER A 234 9.31 15.97 -7.83
C SER A 234 9.54 16.17 -6.33
N LEU A 235 8.47 16.42 -5.56
CA LEU A 235 8.55 16.60 -4.12
C LEU A 235 8.94 15.31 -3.40
N ALA A 236 8.37 14.17 -3.80
CA ALA A 236 8.75 12.89 -3.24
C ALA A 236 10.20 12.50 -3.59
N MET A 237 10.68 12.76 -4.82
CA MET A 237 12.11 12.56 -5.14
C MET A 237 13.01 13.38 -4.22
N LEU A 238 12.69 14.67 -4.04
CA LEU A 238 13.44 15.55 -3.15
C LEU A 238 13.44 15.03 -1.71
N ALA A 239 12.30 14.52 -1.22
CA ALA A 239 12.18 13.92 0.11
C ALA A 239 13.12 12.72 0.30
N TYR A 240 13.06 11.70 -0.57
CA TYR A 240 13.91 10.51 -0.44
C TYR A 240 15.39 10.82 -0.64
N MET A 241 15.75 11.70 -1.60
CA MET A 241 17.14 12.16 -1.71
C MET A 241 17.59 12.90 -0.45
N THR A 242 16.70 13.67 0.20
CA THR A 242 17.00 14.34 1.47
C THR A 242 17.24 13.33 2.60
N CYS A 243 16.48 12.23 2.65
CA CYS A 243 16.75 11.13 3.59
C CYS A 243 18.15 10.54 3.37
N ALA A 244 18.50 10.22 2.12
CA ALA A 244 19.82 9.68 1.78
C ALA A 244 20.97 10.65 2.11
N LEU A 245 20.76 11.95 1.85
CA LEU A 245 21.70 13.00 2.26
C LEU A 245 21.83 13.10 3.79
N GLY A 246 20.75 12.91 4.53
CA GLY A 246 20.75 12.93 5.99
C GLY A 246 21.52 11.74 6.59
N GLU A 247 21.37 10.55 6.02
CA GLU A 247 22.16 9.36 6.37
C GLU A 247 23.66 9.54 6.02
N ALA A 248 23.96 10.29 4.94
CA ALA A 248 25.34 10.59 4.52
C ALA A 248 25.98 11.79 5.27
N ALA A 249 25.18 12.69 5.85
CA ALA A 249 25.62 13.94 6.47
C ALA A 249 26.62 13.81 7.63
N PRO A 250 26.62 12.72 8.43
CA PRO A 250 27.68 12.48 9.42
C PRO A 250 29.07 12.34 8.78
N TYR A 251 29.14 11.90 7.52
CA TYR A 251 30.37 11.50 6.86
C TYR A 251 30.84 12.45 5.75
N SER A 252 29.95 13.28 5.20
CA SER A 252 30.27 14.19 4.11
C SER A 252 29.78 15.62 4.38
N ARG A 253 30.70 16.57 4.19
CA ARG A 253 30.41 17.99 4.25
C ARG A 253 29.44 18.41 3.15
N SER A 254 29.63 17.93 1.92
CA SER A 254 28.74 18.25 0.80
C SER A 254 27.33 17.69 1.04
N ALA A 255 27.22 16.45 1.54
CA ALA A 255 25.92 15.87 1.87
C ALA A 255 25.18 16.71 2.93
N ARG A 256 25.91 17.17 3.95
CA ARG A 256 25.40 18.08 4.99
C ARG A 256 24.96 19.43 4.44
N GLU A 257 25.72 20.03 3.55
CA GLU A 257 25.37 21.31 2.92
C GLU A 257 24.09 21.17 2.09
N TYR A 258 23.97 20.11 1.27
CA TYR A 258 22.78 19.83 0.48
C TYR A 258 21.56 19.47 1.33
N PHE A 259 21.73 18.67 2.38
CA PHE A 259 20.65 18.39 3.32
C PHE A 259 20.08 19.68 3.91
N ASN A 260 20.94 20.55 4.46
CA ASN A 260 20.51 21.80 5.11
C ASN A 260 19.85 22.78 4.13
N GLN A 261 20.22 22.74 2.85
CA GLN A 261 19.61 23.54 1.81
C GLN A 261 18.17 23.11 1.48
N VAL A 262 17.86 21.83 1.63
CA VAL A 262 16.68 21.20 1.01
C VAL A 262 15.68 20.77 2.06
N TYR A 263 16.15 20.19 3.17
CA TYR A 263 15.31 19.70 4.25
C TYR A 263 14.25 20.72 4.68
N PRO A 264 14.53 22.02 4.90
CA PRO A 264 13.50 23.00 5.27
C PRO A 264 12.35 23.15 4.27
N LYS A 265 12.56 22.75 3.01
CA LYS A 265 11.59 22.85 1.91
C LYS A 265 10.73 21.59 1.76
N VAL A 266 11.20 20.46 2.29
CA VAL A 266 10.56 19.14 2.15
C VAL A 266 10.45 18.42 3.50
N THR A 267 10.50 19.16 4.61
CA THR A 267 10.53 18.62 5.98
C THR A 267 9.44 17.58 6.17
N LYS A 268 8.21 17.93 5.76
CA LYS A 268 7.05 17.07 5.92
C LYS A 268 7.20 15.78 5.12
N GLU A 269 7.51 15.91 3.84
CA GLU A 269 7.58 14.79 2.91
C GLU A 269 8.78 13.89 3.20
N ALA A 270 9.90 14.45 3.66
CA ALA A 270 11.09 13.70 4.06
C ALA A 270 10.83 12.88 5.34
N VAL A 271 10.13 13.45 6.32
CA VAL A 271 9.72 12.71 7.53
C VAL A 271 8.72 11.62 7.18
N GLU A 272 7.72 11.91 6.34
CA GLU A 272 6.76 10.90 5.86
C GLU A 272 7.46 9.78 5.07
N ALA A 273 8.43 10.11 4.22
CA ALA A 273 9.23 9.15 3.47
C ALA A 273 10.04 8.23 4.38
N ALA A 274 10.67 8.78 5.42
CA ALA A 274 11.47 8.04 6.38
C ALA A 274 10.64 7.10 7.27
N ILE A 275 9.42 7.49 7.66
CA ILE A 275 8.53 6.65 8.48
C ILE A 275 7.92 5.49 7.68
N LYS A 276 7.76 5.65 6.36
CA LYS A 276 7.24 4.58 5.49
C LYS A 276 8.23 3.43 5.28
N ALA A 277 9.51 3.61 5.61
CA ALA A 277 10.51 2.54 5.50
C ALA A 277 10.30 1.47 6.59
N SER A 278 10.64 0.21 6.28
CA SER A 278 10.54 -0.92 7.22
C SER A 278 11.43 -0.79 8.46
N ASP A 279 12.43 0.09 8.39
CA ASP A 279 13.09 0.67 9.57
C ASP A 279 13.17 2.18 9.38
N PRO A 280 12.79 2.97 10.40
CA PRO A 280 12.94 4.42 10.31
C PRO A 280 14.42 4.75 10.18
N PHE A 281 14.79 5.58 9.19
CA PHE A 281 16.18 6.01 8.92
C PHE A 281 16.82 6.67 10.15
N VAL A 282 17.42 5.87 11.03
CA VAL A 282 17.75 6.27 12.40
C VAL A 282 18.79 7.38 12.42
N LYS A 283 19.74 7.40 11.49
CA LYS A 283 20.78 8.46 11.48
C LYS A 283 20.23 9.75 10.92
N PHE A 284 19.33 9.70 9.95
CA PHE A 284 18.56 10.85 9.49
C PHE A 284 17.81 11.50 10.67
N PHE A 285 17.10 10.70 11.47
CA PHE A 285 16.41 11.23 12.67
C PHE A 285 17.38 11.78 13.71
N LYS A 286 18.47 11.06 14.02
CA LYS A 286 19.52 11.57 14.94
C LYS A 286 20.18 12.86 14.44
N TYR A 287 20.35 12.99 13.12
CA TYR A 287 20.94 14.17 12.49
C TYR A 287 19.99 15.38 12.54
N ILE A 288 18.70 15.14 12.41
CA ILE A 288 17.66 16.15 12.62
C ILE A 288 17.62 16.57 14.10
N GLU A 289 17.64 15.61 15.02
CA GLU A 289 17.68 15.84 16.47
C GLU A 289 18.91 16.65 16.90
N SER A 290 20.05 16.44 16.26
CA SER A 290 21.29 17.17 16.53
C SER A 290 21.35 18.58 15.89
N ASN A 291 20.26 19.08 15.30
CA ASN A 291 20.24 20.34 14.53
C ASN A 291 21.32 20.36 13.42
N GLY A 292 21.60 19.22 12.80
CA GLY A 292 22.61 19.09 11.76
C GLY A 292 24.06 19.21 12.24
N LYS A 293 24.32 19.11 13.55
CA LYS A 293 25.65 19.04 14.16
C LYS A 293 26.08 17.58 14.39
N ASN A 294 27.37 17.34 14.65
CA ASN A 294 27.88 15.99 14.96
C ASN A 294 27.12 15.38 16.16
N ILE A 295 26.88 14.06 16.08
CA ILE A 295 25.96 13.25 16.92
C ILE A 295 26.28 13.24 18.44
N ASN A 296 27.31 13.94 18.92
CA ASN A 296 27.77 13.84 20.32
C ASN A 296 27.36 14.99 21.25
N GLU A 297 26.59 15.99 20.82
CA GLU A 297 26.15 17.08 21.71
C GLU A 297 24.77 17.64 21.30
N ALA A 298 23.67 17.23 21.96
CA ALA A 298 22.38 17.92 21.81
C ALA A 298 21.31 17.52 22.85
N GLU A 299 21.10 18.36 23.88
CA GLU A 299 19.91 18.31 24.77
C GLU A 299 18.95 19.49 24.56
N SER A 300 19.21 20.41 23.62
CA SER A 300 18.45 21.66 23.50
C SER A 300 17.67 21.83 22.18
N SER A 301 17.83 20.91 21.22
CA SER A 301 17.31 21.04 19.84
C SER A 301 16.13 20.14 19.50
N THR A 302 15.89 19.07 20.28
CA THR A 302 14.76 18.14 20.17
C THR A 302 13.41 18.87 20.16
N ILE A 303 13.34 20.03 20.81
CA ILE A 303 12.17 20.91 20.90
C ILE A 303 11.77 21.48 19.51
N LYS A 304 12.70 21.71 18.57
CA LYS A 304 12.39 22.22 17.21
C LYS A 304 11.94 21.13 16.24
N VAL A 305 12.42 19.92 16.43
CA VAL A 305 12.04 18.74 15.65
C VAL A 305 10.65 18.30 16.07
N LEU A 306 10.40 18.22 17.38
CA LEU A 306 9.07 18.00 17.94
C LEU A 306 8.12 19.14 17.62
N SER A 307 8.56 20.41 17.60
CA SER A 307 7.70 21.51 17.14
C SER A 307 7.37 21.40 15.65
N SER A 308 8.30 20.95 14.81
CA SER A 308 8.04 20.71 13.38
C SER A 308 7.13 19.50 13.14
N PHE A 309 7.27 18.45 13.96
CA PHE A 309 6.39 17.28 14.02
C PHE A 309 4.97 17.70 14.45
N VAL A 310 4.86 18.59 15.44
CA VAL A 310 3.60 19.19 15.92
C VAL A 310 3.03 20.22 14.93
N ASP A 311 3.87 20.96 14.19
CA ASP A 311 3.43 21.93 13.17
C ASP A 311 2.92 21.22 11.90
N LEU A 312 3.42 20.00 11.63
CA LEU A 312 2.90 19.05 10.64
C LEU A 312 1.43 18.66 10.91
N PHE A 313 1.03 18.67 12.19
CA PHE A 313 -0.35 18.49 12.64
C PHE A 313 -1.16 19.81 12.68
N LYS A 314 -0.53 20.99 12.55
CA LYS A 314 -1.19 22.30 12.70
C LYS A 314 -1.50 23.06 11.41
N SER A 315 -0.85 22.78 10.28
CA SER A 315 -0.94 23.67 9.11
C SER A 315 -2.20 23.44 8.24
N ASP A 316 -3.36 23.86 8.75
CA ASP A 316 -4.64 23.83 8.02
C ASP A 316 -5.22 25.23 7.81
N LYS A 317 -4.40 26.19 7.34
CA LYS A 317 -4.88 27.50 6.86
C LYS A 317 -4.05 28.04 5.70
N ALA A 318 -4.27 27.48 4.50
CA ALA A 318 -4.31 28.24 3.23
C ALA A 318 -4.60 27.29 2.04
N ASN A 319 -5.88 27.23 1.65
CA ASN A 319 -6.45 26.84 0.36
C ASN A 319 -5.54 26.23 -0.75
N VAL A 320 -5.92 24.98 -1.11
CA VAL A 320 -5.97 24.40 -2.48
C VAL A 320 -4.63 23.96 -3.09
N CYS A 321 -4.12 22.78 -2.69
CA CYS A 321 -4.10 21.55 -3.51
C CYS A 321 -3.12 20.48 -2.95
N LEU A 322 -3.71 19.35 -2.52
CA LEU A 322 -3.13 18.03 -2.24
C LEU A 322 -2.17 17.90 -1.05
N VAL A 323 -2.68 18.21 0.15
CA VAL A 323 -2.79 17.16 1.17
C VAL A 323 -4.26 17.13 1.56
N THR A 324 -5.07 16.47 0.75
CA THR A 324 -6.47 16.25 1.09
C THR A 324 -6.57 15.06 2.05
N PRO A 325 -7.64 14.98 2.86
CA PRO A 325 -8.01 13.81 3.67
C PRO A 325 -8.00 12.46 2.91
N GLU A 326 -7.99 12.50 1.58
CA GLU A 326 -7.74 11.37 0.68
C GLU A 326 -6.33 10.76 0.81
N TYR A 327 -5.33 11.48 1.33
CA TYR A 327 -3.95 10.97 1.47
C TYR A 327 -3.75 10.15 2.76
N ILE A 328 -4.41 10.52 3.85
CA ILE A 328 -4.53 9.68 5.06
C ILE A 328 -5.47 8.50 4.77
N SER A 329 -6.56 8.73 4.02
CA SER A 329 -7.37 7.64 3.47
C SER A 329 -6.68 6.82 2.37
N SER A 330 -5.52 7.21 1.81
CA SER A 330 -4.74 6.36 0.88
C SER A 330 -3.72 5.48 1.60
N ILE A 331 -3.43 5.79 2.87
CA ILE A 331 -2.71 4.90 3.78
C ILE A 331 -3.66 3.89 4.42
N VAL A 332 -4.96 4.22 4.52
CA VAL A 332 -5.97 3.37 5.20
C VAL A 332 -7.01 2.73 4.25
N CYS A 333 -7.33 3.30 3.09
CA CYS A 333 -8.43 2.86 2.22
C CYS A 333 -8.24 3.21 0.73
N ASN A 334 -7.38 2.47 0.01
CA ASN A 334 -7.72 2.08 -1.36
C ASN A 334 -7.12 0.72 -1.71
N THR A 335 -7.93 -0.32 -1.53
CA THR A 335 -7.83 -1.56 -2.31
C THR A 335 -9.20 -1.86 -2.90
N GLU A 336 -9.43 -1.41 -4.13
CA GLU A 336 -9.91 -2.35 -5.13
C GLU A 336 -8.73 -2.70 -6.04
N ARG A 337 -7.87 -3.60 -5.53
CA ARG A 337 -6.97 -4.57 -6.22
C ARG A 337 -5.63 -4.75 -5.48
N LYS A 338 -5.56 -5.83 -4.68
CA LYS A 338 -4.35 -6.56 -4.17
C LYS A 338 -3.38 -5.72 -3.30
N ARG A 339 -3.57 -5.61 -1.97
CA ARG A 339 -3.12 -6.48 -0.84
C ARG A 339 -1.60 -6.73 -0.72
N GLU A 340 -0.88 -5.82 -0.08
CA GLU A 340 0.21 -6.11 0.88
C GLU A 340 0.20 -5.01 1.97
N TYR A 341 0.14 -5.43 3.24
CA TYR A 341 -0.14 -4.60 4.40
C TYR A 341 1.17 -4.25 5.14
N ILE A 342 1.38 -2.98 5.50
CA ILE A 342 2.28 -2.64 6.63
C ILE A 342 1.37 -2.43 7.83
N ASN A 343 1.39 -3.39 8.75
CA ASN A 343 0.67 -3.26 10.00
C ASN A 343 1.54 -2.46 10.97
N ILE A 344 1.11 -1.24 11.34
CA ILE A 344 1.81 -0.41 12.34
C ILE A 344 1.90 -1.16 13.69
N GLU A 345 1.07 -2.19 13.91
CA GLU A 345 1.15 -3.10 15.05
C GLU A 345 2.36 -4.05 15.05
N GLU A 346 3.11 -4.17 13.94
CA GLU A 346 4.23 -5.10 13.79
C GLU A 346 5.62 -4.45 13.99
N LEU A 347 5.69 -3.15 14.28
CA LEU A 347 6.96 -2.47 14.57
C LEU A 347 7.61 -3.02 15.86
N PRO A 348 8.87 -3.51 15.81
CA PRO A 348 9.60 -3.89 17.02
C PRO A 348 9.71 -2.71 17.99
N ASP A 349 9.49 -2.96 19.28
CA ASP A 349 9.63 -1.99 20.39
C ASP A 349 8.69 -0.75 20.34
N ARG A 350 7.63 -0.82 19.52
CA ARG A 350 6.60 0.24 19.37
C ARG A 350 5.93 0.61 20.70
N ASP A 351 5.50 -0.40 21.44
CA ASP A 351 4.81 -0.22 22.72
C ASP A 351 5.76 0.44 23.73
N GLU A 352 7.01 0.00 23.83
CA GLU A 352 8.00 0.62 24.71
C GLU A 352 8.29 2.07 24.35
N TRP A 353 8.36 2.39 23.05
CA TRP A 353 8.58 3.76 22.59
C TRP A 353 7.39 4.66 22.88
N MET A 354 6.17 4.20 22.61
CA MET A 354 4.94 4.93 22.87
C MET A 354 4.67 5.09 24.37
N GLU A 355 4.96 4.08 25.18
CA GLU A 355 4.90 4.17 26.63
C GLU A 355 5.93 5.16 27.18
N ARG A 356 7.16 5.16 26.65
CA ARG A 356 8.17 6.15 27.03
C ARG A 356 7.72 7.57 26.68
N LEU A 357 7.10 7.78 25.52
CA LEU A 357 6.54 9.09 25.17
C LEU A 357 5.42 9.53 26.11
N ALA A 358 4.47 8.63 26.41
CA ALA A 358 3.39 8.90 27.35
C ALA A 358 3.93 9.21 28.76
N LYS A 359 4.98 8.51 29.22
CA LYS A 359 5.66 8.75 30.51
C LYS A 359 6.41 10.08 30.55
N THR A 360 7.11 10.40 29.46
CA THR A 360 8.03 11.56 29.41
C THR A 360 7.29 12.86 29.11
N TYR A 361 6.19 12.80 28.36
CA TYR A 361 5.44 13.96 27.86
C TYR A 361 3.91 13.74 27.95
N PRO A 362 3.35 13.53 29.16
CA PRO A 362 1.96 13.09 29.33
C PRO A 362 0.92 14.08 28.80
N GLU A 363 1.12 15.39 28.99
CA GLU A 363 0.18 16.42 28.54
C GLU A 363 0.17 16.57 27.01
N GLN A 364 1.33 16.43 26.38
CA GLN A 364 1.45 16.45 24.92
C GLN A 364 0.87 15.18 24.31
N TYR A 365 1.05 14.04 24.98
CA TYR A 365 0.46 12.76 24.58
C TYR A 365 -1.07 12.81 24.66
N LYS A 366 -1.64 13.30 25.76
CA LYS A 366 -3.10 13.54 25.92
C LYS A 366 -3.66 14.51 24.88
N SER A 367 -2.92 15.60 24.62
CA SER A 367 -3.29 16.56 23.58
C SER A 367 -3.25 15.95 22.19
N ALA A 368 -2.28 15.09 21.88
CA ALA A 368 -2.19 14.40 20.59
C ALA A 368 -3.38 13.46 20.37
N ILE A 369 -3.76 12.66 21.38
CA ILE A 369 -4.95 11.80 21.30
C ILE A 369 -6.20 12.64 21.01
N SER A 370 -6.35 13.78 21.68
CA SER A 370 -7.51 14.69 21.50
C SER A 370 -7.55 15.32 20.10
N LEU A 371 -6.38 15.51 19.47
CA LEU A 371 -6.24 16.13 18.15
C LEU A 371 -6.36 15.12 17.00
N LEU A 372 -6.16 13.83 17.27
CA LEU A 372 -6.29 12.76 16.27
C LEU A 372 -7.73 12.57 15.79
N GLY A 373 -8.72 13.07 16.54
CA GLY A 373 -10.12 13.24 16.13
C GLY A 373 -10.75 12.02 15.45
N ASP A 374 -10.55 11.95 14.13
CA ASP A 374 -11.17 11.01 13.20
C ASP A 374 -10.46 9.66 13.06
N GLU A 375 -9.22 9.54 13.55
CA GLU A 375 -8.37 8.34 13.44
C GLU A 375 -8.60 7.36 14.61
N LEU A 376 -9.82 6.82 14.68
CA LEU A 376 -10.32 6.09 15.85
C LEU A 376 -9.45 4.89 16.28
N LYS A 377 -8.81 4.19 15.34
CA LYS A 377 -7.87 3.10 15.62
C LYS A 377 -6.62 3.57 16.37
N LEU A 378 -6.03 4.66 15.89
CA LEU A 378 -4.82 5.24 16.49
C LEU A 378 -5.14 5.91 17.83
N VAL A 379 -6.29 6.58 17.91
CA VAL A 379 -6.84 7.12 19.15
C VAL A 379 -6.97 6.02 20.19
N LYS A 380 -7.57 4.88 19.84
CA LYS A 380 -7.69 3.72 20.75
C LYS A 380 -6.32 3.19 21.17
N TYR A 381 -5.44 2.90 20.23
CA TYR A 381 -4.11 2.37 20.53
C TYR A 381 -3.31 3.30 21.47
N MET A 382 -3.29 4.60 21.18
CA MET A 382 -2.62 5.58 22.04
C MET A 382 -3.32 5.72 23.39
N SER A 383 -4.66 5.62 23.42
CA SER A 383 -5.42 5.62 24.67
C SER A 383 -5.08 4.42 25.55
N GLU A 384 -4.91 3.23 24.97
CA GLU A 384 -4.50 2.01 25.69
C GLU A 384 -3.08 2.13 26.24
N ILE A 385 -2.16 2.74 25.49
CA ILE A 385 -0.81 3.07 25.98
C ILE A 385 -0.88 4.08 27.13
N LEU A 386 -1.68 5.14 26.99
CA LEU A 386 -1.86 6.15 28.03
C LEU A 386 -2.44 5.52 29.29
N GLN A 387 -3.42 4.64 29.17
CA GLN A 387 -4.04 3.95 30.31
C GLN A 387 -3.08 2.98 31.01
N ARG A 388 -2.18 2.32 30.26
CA ARG A 388 -1.09 1.50 30.85
C ARG A 388 -0.10 2.34 31.66
N VAL A 389 0.19 3.55 31.19
CA VAL A 389 1.19 4.45 31.79
C VAL A 389 0.62 5.30 32.92
N ASP A 390 -0.63 5.73 32.79
CA ASP A 390 -1.35 6.61 33.70
C ASP A 390 -2.80 6.10 33.84
N PRO A 391 -3.06 5.15 34.76
CA PRO A 391 -4.37 4.52 34.94
C PRO A 391 -5.49 5.51 35.28
N ASP A 392 -5.16 6.68 35.86
CA ASP A 392 -6.13 7.72 36.24
C ASP A 392 -6.62 8.52 35.01
N SER A 393 -6.02 8.33 33.84
CA SER A 393 -6.43 8.96 32.57
C SER A 393 -7.62 8.28 31.87
N ALA A 394 -8.29 7.31 32.51
CA ALA A 394 -9.41 6.57 31.94
C ALA A 394 -10.57 7.46 31.44
N ASN A 395 -10.81 8.60 32.11
CA ASN A 395 -11.88 9.53 31.73
C ASN A 395 -11.66 10.16 30.34
N ILE A 396 -10.41 10.37 29.92
CA ILE A 396 -10.08 10.94 28.60
C ILE A 396 -10.49 9.96 27.48
N VAL A 397 -10.34 8.66 27.74
CA VAL A 397 -10.67 7.59 26.78
C VAL A 397 -12.18 7.47 26.57
N GLU A 398 -12.97 7.62 27.64
CA GLU A 398 -14.43 7.65 27.56
C GLU A 398 -14.94 8.91 26.83
N ASP A 399 -14.39 10.09 27.12
CA ASP A 399 -14.74 11.34 26.41
C ASP A 399 -14.51 11.24 24.89
N LEU A 400 -13.44 10.54 24.48
CA LEU A 400 -13.14 10.28 23.07
C LEU A 400 -14.10 9.27 22.43
N ARG A 401 -14.49 8.23 23.18
CA ARG A 401 -15.49 7.27 22.72
C ARG A 401 -16.85 7.96 22.50
N ASP A 402 -17.24 8.85 23.40
CA ASP A 402 -18.46 9.65 23.26
C ASP A 402 -18.41 10.61 22.07
N THR A 403 -17.26 11.24 21.82
CA THR A 403 -17.04 12.05 20.62
C THR A 403 -17.19 11.21 19.34
N SER A 404 -16.67 9.99 19.36
CA SER A 404 -16.72 9.04 18.23
C SER A 404 -18.14 8.55 17.95
N ARG A 405 -18.93 8.29 19.00
CA ARG A 405 -20.35 7.93 18.90
C ARG A 405 -21.17 9.04 18.25
N ARG A 406 -20.94 10.29 18.66
CA ARG A 406 -21.59 11.47 18.05
C ARG A 406 -21.20 11.64 16.59
N LYS A 407 -19.94 11.41 16.25
CA LYS A 407 -19.47 11.45 14.86
C LYS A 407 -20.13 10.37 14.01
N LEU A 408 -20.20 9.13 14.48
CA LEU A 408 -20.91 8.04 13.80
C LEU A 408 -22.36 8.44 13.52
N ALA A 409 -23.06 8.94 14.54
CA ALA A 409 -24.43 9.42 14.44
C ALA A 409 -24.57 10.54 13.40
N ASP A 410 -23.65 11.50 13.38
CA ASP A 410 -23.66 12.62 12.44
C ASP A 410 -23.35 12.21 11.00
N VAL A 411 -22.38 11.31 10.77
CA VAL A 411 -22.04 10.81 9.42
C VAL A 411 -23.25 10.12 8.80
N VAL A 412 -23.91 9.24 9.56
CA VAL A 412 -25.10 8.54 9.08
C VAL A 412 -26.24 9.55 8.84
N ARG A 413 -26.53 10.42 9.82
CA ARG A 413 -27.55 11.48 9.70
C ARG A 413 -27.36 12.38 8.48
N ARG A 414 -26.12 12.82 8.21
CA ARG A 414 -25.80 13.65 7.05
C ARG A 414 -26.02 12.90 5.74
N SER A 415 -25.62 11.63 5.68
CA SER A 415 -25.83 10.78 4.51
C SER A 415 -27.33 10.64 4.19
N PHE A 416 -28.17 10.43 5.21
CA PHE A 416 -29.65 10.50 5.05
C PHE A 416 -30.13 11.89 4.59
N SER A 417 -29.64 12.97 5.20
CA SER A 417 -30.05 14.34 4.88
C SER A 417 -29.71 14.75 3.45
N LYS A 418 -28.58 14.25 2.93
CA LYS A 418 -28.11 14.47 1.55
C LYS A 418 -28.96 13.69 0.56
N SER A 419 -29.27 12.44 0.88
CA SER A 419 -30.05 11.52 0.06
C SER A 419 -31.54 11.89 -0.01
N ILE A 420 -32.08 12.49 1.06
CA ILE A 420 -33.51 12.79 1.21
C ILE A 420 -33.70 14.23 1.68
N LYS A 421 -33.32 15.17 0.80
CA LYS A 421 -33.30 16.61 1.11
C LYS A 421 -34.67 17.10 1.60
N GLY A 422 -34.71 17.64 2.82
CA GLY A 422 -35.90 18.23 3.43
C GLY A 422 -36.80 17.27 4.20
N ASN A 423 -36.44 15.98 4.34
CA ASN A 423 -37.21 15.05 5.16
C ASN A 423 -36.99 15.34 6.67
N PRO A 424 -38.07 15.57 7.45
CA PRO A 424 -37.96 15.95 8.86
C PRO A 424 -37.38 14.84 9.75
N TYR A 425 -37.54 13.56 9.37
CA TYR A 425 -37.09 12.42 10.15
C TYR A 425 -35.57 12.20 10.07
N CYS A 426 -34.87 12.83 9.11
CA CYS A 426 -33.41 12.74 9.03
C CYS A 426 -32.72 13.22 10.32
N ARG A 427 -33.35 14.09 11.11
CA ARG A 427 -32.82 14.54 12.41
C ARG A 427 -32.94 13.49 13.50
N GLU A 428 -33.91 12.58 13.40
CA GLU A 428 -34.14 11.51 14.37
C GLU A 428 -33.14 10.37 14.21
N VAL A 429 -32.47 10.25 13.06
CA VAL A 429 -31.42 9.25 12.81
C VAL A 429 -30.27 9.35 13.82
N ALA A 430 -29.75 10.55 14.07
CA ALA A 430 -28.66 10.73 15.03
C ALA A 430 -29.12 10.39 16.46
N LYS A 431 -30.34 10.79 16.83
CA LYS A 431 -30.93 10.45 18.13
C LYS A 431 -31.11 8.95 18.30
N TYR A 432 -31.59 8.25 17.26
CA TYR A 432 -31.73 6.80 17.28
C TYR A 432 -30.38 6.12 17.52
N ILE A 433 -29.33 6.53 16.80
CA ILE A 433 -27.98 5.98 16.97
C ILE A 433 -27.45 6.26 18.38
N LEU A 434 -27.68 7.45 18.92
CA LEU A 434 -27.26 7.86 20.25
C LEU A 434 -28.13 7.31 21.40
N GLY A 435 -29.14 6.49 21.11
CA GLY A 435 -30.00 5.89 22.14
C GLY A 435 -31.13 6.81 22.64
N GLU A 436 -31.27 8.00 22.08
CA GLU A 436 -32.27 9.01 22.46
C GLU A 436 -33.62 8.82 21.74
N ALA A 437 -33.66 7.97 20.71
CA ALA A 437 -34.87 7.60 19.98
C ALA A 437 -34.95 6.07 19.76
N THR A 438 -36.12 5.60 19.37
CA THR A 438 -36.42 4.19 19.07
C THR A 438 -36.38 3.92 17.56
N LEU A 439 -36.37 2.65 17.17
CA LEU A 439 -36.42 2.26 15.76
C LEU A 439 -37.70 2.79 15.09
N ASP A 440 -38.83 2.80 15.81
CA ASP A 440 -40.12 3.26 15.28
C ASP A 440 -40.13 4.75 14.94
N ASP A 441 -39.33 5.56 15.65
CA ASP A 441 -39.18 7.00 15.37
C ASP A 441 -38.48 7.27 14.02
N VAL A 442 -37.66 6.33 13.55
CA VAL A 442 -36.93 6.42 12.28
C VAL A 442 -37.51 5.56 11.17
N ARG A 443 -38.47 4.66 11.47
CA ARG A 443 -39.17 3.81 10.48
C ARG A 443 -39.75 4.59 9.28
N PRO A 444 -40.33 5.81 9.43
CA PRO A 444 -40.83 6.57 8.27
C PRO A 444 -39.76 6.92 7.21
N LEU A 445 -38.47 6.81 7.53
CA LEU A 445 -37.37 6.96 6.56
C LEU A 445 -37.13 5.70 5.73
N ILE A 446 -37.62 4.54 6.15
CA ILE A 446 -37.18 3.23 5.63
C ILE A 446 -38.01 2.81 4.41
N ASP A 447 -39.25 3.30 4.32
CA ASP A 447 -40.25 2.88 3.32
C ASP A 447 -40.06 3.46 1.90
N GLY A 448 -38.93 4.13 1.62
CA GLY A 448 -38.62 4.68 0.29
C GLY A 448 -37.44 3.97 -0.37
N SER A 449 -37.43 3.91 -1.70
CA SER A 449 -36.24 3.53 -2.47
C SER A 449 -35.29 4.72 -2.56
N TRP A 450 -34.17 4.64 -1.85
CA TRP A 450 -33.19 5.71 -1.75
C TRP A 450 -31.93 5.39 -2.54
N ASN A 451 -31.42 6.41 -3.24
CA ASN A 451 -30.05 6.37 -3.73
C ASN A 451 -29.18 7.07 -2.69
N MET A 452 -28.64 6.28 -1.75
CA MET A 452 -27.98 6.86 -0.59
C MET A 452 -26.61 7.44 -0.97
N GLU A 453 -26.42 8.72 -0.71
CA GLU A 453 -25.13 9.38 -0.84
C GLU A 453 -24.42 9.44 0.50
N VAL A 454 -23.20 8.88 0.55
CA VAL A 454 -22.35 8.95 1.74
C VAL A 454 -21.80 10.37 1.92
N ASP A 455 -22.00 10.94 3.11
CA ASP A 455 -21.53 12.27 3.52
C ASP A 455 -20.61 12.19 4.74
N GLY A 456 -19.53 11.42 4.57
CA GLY A 456 -18.46 11.21 5.54
C GLY A 456 -18.12 9.73 5.75
N ILE A 457 -16.99 9.48 6.41
CA ILE A 457 -16.50 8.14 6.75
C ILE A 457 -16.28 8.09 8.27
N CYS A 458 -16.72 7.01 8.90
CA CYS A 458 -16.46 6.73 10.31
C CYS A 458 -16.08 5.25 10.44
N ASP A 459 -14.78 4.96 10.59
CA ASP A 459 -14.26 3.58 10.78
C ASP A 459 -14.45 3.11 12.23
N TYR A 460 -15.69 3.23 12.73
CA TYR A 460 -16.05 3.00 14.13
C TYR A 460 -15.84 1.54 14.54
N TYR A 461 -16.31 0.60 13.69
CA TYR A 461 -16.20 -0.84 13.95
C TYR A 461 -14.76 -1.29 14.20
N SER A 462 -13.82 -0.86 13.35
CA SER A 462 -12.45 -1.32 13.49
C SER A 462 -11.74 -0.74 14.71
N ALA A 463 -12.23 0.35 15.27
CA ALA A 463 -11.71 0.93 16.51
C ALA A 463 -12.38 0.30 17.74
N PHE A 464 -13.69 0.37 17.85
CA PHE A 464 -14.41 0.06 19.08
C PHE A 464 -15.12 -1.30 19.07
N GLY A 465 -15.08 -2.02 17.94
CA GLY A 465 -15.81 -3.27 17.76
C GLY A 465 -17.32 -3.04 17.67
N ILE A 466 -18.08 -4.08 17.97
CA ILE A 466 -19.55 -4.04 17.98
C ILE A 466 -20.03 -3.56 19.35
N ASP A 467 -20.69 -2.40 19.37
CA ASP A 467 -21.45 -1.90 20.51
C ASP A 467 -22.87 -1.47 20.08
N GLU A 468 -23.68 -1.00 21.02
CA GLU A 468 -25.06 -0.61 20.74
C GLU A 468 -25.19 0.52 19.71
N TYR A 469 -24.21 1.43 19.63
CA TYR A 469 -24.23 2.58 18.73
C TYR A 469 -23.94 2.15 17.30
N LEU A 470 -22.92 1.31 17.12
CA LEU A 470 -22.64 0.69 15.84
C LEU A 470 -23.83 -0.18 15.40
N ALA A 471 -24.38 -0.99 16.31
CA ALA A 471 -25.51 -1.86 16.02
C ALA A 471 -26.71 -1.05 15.50
N ARG A 472 -27.05 0.06 16.15
CA ARG A 472 -28.11 0.98 15.72
C ARG A 472 -27.79 1.61 14.36
N ALA A 473 -26.57 2.08 14.13
CA ALA A 473 -26.14 2.68 12.87
C ALA A 473 -26.23 1.68 11.69
N VAL A 474 -25.72 0.46 11.88
CA VAL A 474 -25.80 -0.62 10.88
C VAL A 474 -27.26 -1.02 10.65
N THR A 475 -28.07 -1.10 11.70
CA THR A 475 -29.48 -1.47 11.58
C THR A 475 -30.29 -0.49 10.72
N ILE A 476 -30.24 0.81 11.04
CA ILE A 476 -31.04 1.80 10.31
C ILE A 476 -30.61 1.93 8.84
N THR A 477 -29.30 1.79 8.59
CA THR A 477 -28.76 1.83 7.23
C THR A 477 -29.05 0.55 6.45
N SER A 478 -29.12 -0.61 7.10
CA SER A 478 -29.43 -1.90 6.46
C SER A 478 -30.90 -2.04 6.09
N LEU A 479 -31.79 -1.44 6.89
CA LEU A 479 -33.23 -1.44 6.62
C LEU A 479 -33.61 -0.60 5.39
N CYS A 480 -32.76 0.36 4.99
CA CYS A 480 -33.05 1.21 3.84
C CYS A 480 -33.11 0.41 2.53
N SER A 481 -34.05 0.77 1.66
CA SER A 481 -34.12 0.22 0.30
C SER A 481 -33.14 0.98 -0.59
N TYR A 482 -32.10 0.30 -1.07
CA TYR A 482 -31.11 0.88 -1.98
C TYR A 482 -31.51 0.63 -3.42
N GLY A 483 -31.32 1.62 -4.29
CA GLY A 483 -31.52 1.46 -5.74
C GLY A 483 -30.68 0.34 -6.36
N TYR A 484 -29.49 0.08 -5.81
CA TYR A 484 -28.60 -1.02 -6.21
C TYR A 484 -28.19 -1.85 -4.99
N ARG A 485 -28.47 -3.15 -5.02
CA ARG A 485 -28.17 -4.10 -3.92
C ARG A 485 -26.67 -4.15 -3.58
N SER A 486 -25.81 -4.10 -4.59
CA SER A 486 -24.35 -4.12 -4.42
C SER A 486 -23.79 -2.90 -3.68
N GLU A 487 -24.50 -1.78 -3.70
CA GLU A 487 -24.01 -0.53 -3.11
C GLU A 487 -24.36 -0.41 -1.63
N ARG A 488 -25.41 -1.09 -1.14
CA ARG A 488 -25.79 -1.15 0.29
C ARG A 488 -24.60 -1.49 1.18
N HIS A 489 -23.90 -2.58 0.84
CA HIS A 489 -22.73 -3.06 1.56
C HIS A 489 -21.62 -2.02 1.60
N TRP A 490 -21.33 -1.45 0.43
CA TRP A 490 -20.29 -0.46 0.27
C TRP A 490 -20.56 0.78 1.11
N TYR A 491 -21.81 1.27 1.13
CA TYR A 491 -22.17 2.44 1.91
C TYR A 491 -22.12 2.20 3.42
N ILE A 492 -22.63 1.06 3.90
CA ILE A 492 -22.58 0.70 5.32
C ILE A 492 -21.12 0.58 5.77
N ASN A 493 -20.28 -0.10 4.98
CA ASN A 493 -18.86 -0.19 5.26
C ASN A 493 -18.18 1.19 5.26
N LYS A 494 -18.47 2.06 4.29
CA LYS A 494 -17.91 3.42 4.25
C LYS A 494 -18.32 4.27 5.44
N MET A 495 -19.56 4.16 5.92
CA MET A 495 -20.04 4.99 7.03
C MET A 495 -19.65 4.44 8.40
N THR A 496 -19.45 3.13 8.55
CA THR A 496 -19.33 2.47 9.86
C THR A 496 -18.04 1.67 10.06
N GLY A 497 -17.34 1.34 8.98
CA GLY A 497 -16.20 0.40 8.96
C GLY A 497 -16.59 -1.07 9.03
N MET A 498 -17.87 -1.39 9.28
CA MET A 498 -18.33 -2.77 9.41
C MET A 498 -18.56 -3.41 8.03
N ASP A 499 -18.10 -4.65 7.87
CA ASP A 499 -18.45 -5.48 6.72
C ASP A 499 -19.66 -6.36 7.06
N ILE A 500 -20.75 -6.21 6.31
CA ILE A 500 -21.99 -6.95 6.52
C ILE A 500 -21.97 -8.36 5.89
N TYR A 501 -20.87 -8.78 5.27
CA TYR A 501 -20.63 -10.19 4.89
C TYR A 501 -20.32 -11.11 6.09
N ALA A 502 -20.13 -10.51 7.28
CA ALA A 502 -20.17 -11.22 8.56
C ALA A 502 -21.63 -11.56 8.91
N TYR A 503 -22.20 -12.54 8.18
CA TYR A 503 -23.65 -12.81 8.16
C TYR A 503 -24.22 -13.08 9.55
N LYS A 504 -23.49 -13.80 10.41
CA LYS A 504 -23.94 -14.11 11.77
C LYS A 504 -23.92 -12.86 12.65
N GLU A 505 -22.82 -12.12 12.64
CA GLU A 505 -22.65 -10.89 13.42
C GLU A 505 -23.66 -9.83 13.00
N THR A 506 -23.92 -9.70 11.70
CA THR A 506 -24.94 -8.79 11.17
C THR A 506 -26.34 -9.22 11.62
N PHE A 507 -26.65 -10.52 11.54
CA PHE A 507 -27.92 -11.06 12.00
C PHE A 507 -28.15 -10.79 13.49
N ASP A 508 -27.13 -11.02 14.33
CA ASP A 508 -27.19 -10.78 15.77
C ASP A 508 -27.37 -9.29 16.09
N ILE A 509 -26.67 -8.39 15.37
CA ILE A 509 -26.85 -6.94 15.47
C ILE A 509 -28.30 -6.54 15.19
N LEU A 510 -28.84 -6.99 14.06
CA LEU A 510 -30.19 -6.65 13.64
C LEU A 510 -31.23 -7.13 14.67
N ARG A 511 -31.07 -8.34 15.21
CA ARG A 511 -31.93 -8.86 16.29
C ARG A 511 -31.78 -8.06 17.57
N SER A 512 -30.57 -7.66 17.94
CA SER A 512 -30.32 -6.86 19.15
C SER A 512 -30.95 -5.46 19.10
N CYS A 513 -31.13 -4.91 17.90
CA CYS A 513 -31.84 -3.65 17.68
C CYS A 513 -33.37 -3.79 17.54
N GLY A 514 -33.91 -4.98 17.81
CA GLY A 514 -35.35 -5.21 17.92
C GLY A 514 -36.06 -5.53 16.60
N LEU A 515 -35.34 -5.90 15.54
CA LEU A 515 -35.98 -6.35 14.31
C LEU A 515 -36.66 -7.70 14.52
N SER A 516 -37.82 -7.89 13.89
CA SER A 516 -38.45 -9.20 13.83
C SER A 516 -37.57 -10.19 13.07
N PHE A 517 -37.75 -11.48 13.34
CA PHE A 517 -36.99 -12.53 12.64
C PHE A 517 -37.12 -12.41 11.12
N LEU A 518 -38.34 -12.15 10.62
CA LEU A 518 -38.59 -11.96 9.19
C LEU A 518 -37.87 -10.73 8.62
N GLU A 519 -37.89 -9.58 9.31
CA GLU A 519 -37.14 -8.39 8.87
C GLU A 519 -35.64 -8.65 8.83
N THR A 520 -35.10 -9.32 9.86
CA THR A 520 -33.68 -9.69 9.90
C THR A 520 -33.32 -10.60 8.71
N VAL A 521 -34.10 -11.65 8.46
CA VAL A 521 -33.88 -12.57 7.33
C VAL A 521 -33.92 -11.81 6.00
N ASN A 522 -34.90 -10.92 5.79
CA ASN A 522 -35.01 -10.16 4.54
C ASN A 522 -33.78 -9.28 4.30
N VAL A 523 -33.31 -8.57 5.33
CA VAL A 523 -32.10 -7.74 5.24
C VAL A 523 -30.85 -8.59 4.96
N THR A 524 -30.68 -9.71 5.68
CA THR A 524 -29.52 -10.60 5.50
C THR A 524 -29.52 -11.29 4.13
N CYS A 525 -30.69 -11.70 3.62
CA CYS A 525 -30.82 -12.33 2.30
C CYS A 525 -30.65 -11.33 1.14
N ASP A 526 -31.13 -10.09 1.30
CA ASP A 526 -30.86 -9.03 0.32
C ASP A 526 -29.38 -8.70 0.19
N SER A 527 -28.56 -9.16 1.15
CA SER A 527 -27.12 -8.99 1.23
C SER A 527 -26.30 -10.16 0.65
N ILE A 528 -26.94 -11.09 -0.07
CA ILE A 528 -26.27 -12.17 -0.80
C ILE A 528 -25.76 -11.65 -2.15
N TYR A 529 -24.45 -11.77 -2.39
CA TYR A 529 -23.80 -11.27 -3.62
C TYR A 529 -23.16 -12.39 -4.47
N HIS A 530 -22.69 -13.47 -3.85
CA HIS A 530 -22.10 -14.62 -4.52
C HIS A 530 -22.79 -15.94 -4.16
N ASP A 531 -22.68 -16.95 -5.02
CA ASP A 531 -23.23 -18.29 -4.77
C ASP A 531 -22.72 -18.91 -3.45
N ASN A 532 -21.47 -18.61 -3.07
CA ASN A 532 -20.89 -19.06 -1.80
C ASN A 532 -21.52 -18.40 -0.55
N ASP A 533 -22.19 -17.26 -0.71
CA ASP A 533 -22.86 -16.57 0.39
C ASP A 533 -24.21 -17.20 0.72
N ILE A 534 -24.86 -17.83 -0.28
CA ILE A 534 -26.09 -18.61 -0.10
C ILE A 534 -25.85 -19.73 0.91
N ILE A 535 -24.71 -20.42 0.82
CA ILE A 535 -24.36 -21.51 1.74
C ILE A 535 -24.25 -20.97 3.17
N LYS A 536 -23.53 -19.87 3.38
CA LYS A 536 -23.34 -19.27 4.71
C LYS A 536 -24.65 -18.79 5.34
N VAL A 537 -25.51 -18.14 4.54
CA VAL A 537 -26.84 -17.72 5.03
C VAL A 537 -27.71 -18.93 5.32
N THR A 538 -27.66 -19.98 4.51
CA THR A 538 -28.40 -21.22 4.76
C THR A 538 -27.94 -21.91 6.06
N GLU A 539 -26.62 -21.97 6.29
CA GLU A 539 -26.04 -22.50 7.53
C GLU A 539 -26.47 -21.66 8.75
N LEU A 540 -26.44 -20.34 8.64
CA LEU A 540 -26.93 -19.44 9.68
C LEU A 540 -28.41 -19.70 10.00
N LEU A 541 -29.27 -19.72 8.98
CA LEU A 541 -30.71 -19.92 9.12
C LEU A 541 -31.07 -21.32 9.63
N SER A 542 -30.23 -22.33 9.37
CA SER A 542 -30.42 -23.68 9.92
C SER A 542 -30.36 -23.74 11.46
N SER A 543 -29.79 -22.70 12.10
CA SER A 543 -29.80 -22.57 13.56
C SER A 543 -31.12 -22.00 14.12
N TYR A 544 -32.04 -21.59 13.25
CA TYR A 544 -33.31 -20.91 13.61
C TYR A 544 -34.55 -21.62 13.03
N LEU A 545 -34.49 -22.94 12.84
CA LEU A 545 -35.55 -23.72 12.17
C LEU A 545 -36.93 -23.58 12.81
N GLU A 546 -37.01 -23.41 14.12
CA GLU A 546 -38.29 -23.21 14.84
C GLU A 546 -38.94 -21.87 14.50
N GLU A 547 -38.15 -20.80 14.43
CA GLU A 547 -38.63 -19.47 14.03
C GLU A 547 -39.02 -19.44 12.55
N ILE A 548 -38.29 -20.16 11.68
CA ILE A 548 -38.62 -20.32 10.25
C ILE A 548 -39.96 -21.05 10.09
N ALA A 549 -40.17 -22.13 10.85
CA ALA A 549 -41.42 -22.90 10.81
C ALA A 549 -42.63 -22.10 11.31
N ALA A 550 -42.40 -21.03 12.08
CA ALA A 550 -43.42 -20.13 12.58
C ALA A 550 -43.72 -18.94 11.64
N ILE A 551 -42.95 -18.73 10.57
CA ILE A 551 -43.24 -17.72 9.55
C ILE A 551 -44.41 -18.20 8.68
N ASP A 552 -45.44 -17.37 8.57
CA ASP A 552 -46.49 -17.56 7.57
C ASP A 552 -46.02 -17.04 6.21
N PHE A 553 -45.75 -17.95 5.28
CA PHE A 553 -45.30 -17.63 3.91
C PHE A 553 -46.48 -17.43 2.93
N SER A 554 -47.73 -17.41 3.43
CA SER A 554 -48.96 -17.34 2.60
C SER A 554 -49.15 -16.03 1.87
#